data_AF-A0A938G115-F1
#
_entry.id   AF-A0A938G115-F1
#
_cell.length_a   1.000
_cell.length_b   1.000
_cell.length_c   1.000
_cell.angle_alpha   90.00
_cell.angle_beta   90.00
_cell.angle_gamma   90.00
#
_symmetry.space_group_name_H-M   'P 1'
#
loop_
_entity.id
_entity.type
_entity.pdbx_description
1 polymer ?
#
loop_
_entity_poly.entity_id
_entity_poly.type
_entity_poly.pdbx_seq_one_letter_code
_entity_poly.pdbx_strand_id
1 'polypeptide(L)'
;MLPLLLVPSFVHRAEWRRWWLPVGASALFVNVPLLVWNLRNDWATLDQPADNGSTYMGRLVVQFSQVIPRVMGLRDLDGSWTLSRLVVGMVLVAFAVLVTVGLIDLLRGEPAGRVVASAVVLCWPILAIFRNTNFFADGRYGIVFFPFVLVAFVIGLRVVAVGIRWITVGAVVFVVWCLVLIVPWVDANQGPRRGDPNVDASEVVKLAESRGFDSIAGSFWWVLPVEYLSDRRIRGGVEGEPLTVRLPDSQAMVESTPDDELPYVFSAGDEQTNVMRMPIGSYERVEIGDAVVYLPQTKGSG
;
A
#
# COMPACT_ATOMS: atom_id res chain seq x y z
N MET A 1 6.84 -1.07 -14.63
CA MET A 1 6.82 -1.24 -16.11
C MET A 1 8.05 -0.65 -16.77
N LEU A 2 8.38 0.63 -16.56
CA LEU A 2 9.48 1.32 -17.26
C LEU A 2 10.84 0.55 -17.22
N PRO A 3 11.32 0.01 -16.08
CA PRO A 3 12.56 -0.77 -16.04
C PRO A 3 12.58 -2.00 -16.95
N LEU A 4 11.43 -2.67 -17.10
CA LEU A 4 11.29 -3.90 -17.90
C LEU A 4 11.30 -3.60 -19.40
N LEU A 5 10.91 -2.39 -19.79
CA LEU A 5 10.84 -1.99 -21.20
C LEU A 5 12.15 -1.38 -21.71
N LEU A 6 13.08 -0.99 -20.83
CA LEU A 6 14.35 -0.37 -21.25
C LEU A 6 15.20 -1.27 -22.13
N VAL A 7 15.45 -2.51 -21.70
CA VAL A 7 16.28 -3.45 -22.46
C VAL A 7 15.63 -3.83 -23.79
N PRO A 8 14.35 -4.22 -23.86
CA PRO A 8 13.68 -4.48 -25.13
C PRO A 8 13.64 -3.26 -26.03
N SER A 9 13.40 -2.05 -25.48
CA SER A 9 13.41 -0.80 -26.25
C SER A 9 14.79 -0.48 -26.82
N PHE A 10 15.87 -0.79 -26.11
CA PHE A 10 17.22 -0.61 -26.61
C PHE A 10 17.58 -1.64 -27.69
N VAL A 11 17.18 -2.90 -27.51
CA VAL A 11 17.40 -3.99 -28.47
C VAL A 11 16.63 -3.71 -29.78
N HIS A 12 15.36 -3.33 -29.67
CA HIS A 12 14.47 -3.05 -30.79
C HIS A 12 14.41 -1.55 -31.17
N ARG A 13 15.45 -0.78 -30.82
CA ARG A 13 15.46 0.69 -30.98
C ARG A 13 15.21 1.18 -32.41
N ALA A 14 15.60 0.38 -33.40
CA ALA A 14 15.41 0.70 -34.83
C ALA A 14 14.08 0.17 -35.41
N GLU A 15 13.33 -0.65 -34.66
CA GLU A 15 12.16 -1.36 -35.16
C GLU A 15 10.86 -0.56 -34.95
N TRP A 16 10.75 0.59 -35.60
CA TRP A 16 9.62 1.51 -35.37
C TRP A 16 8.25 0.85 -35.59
N ARG A 17 8.06 0.14 -36.71
CA ARG A 17 6.77 -0.46 -37.09
C ARG A 17 6.42 -1.72 -36.30
N ARG A 18 7.42 -2.51 -35.90
CA ARG A 18 7.22 -3.82 -35.25
C ARG A 18 7.23 -3.74 -33.73
N TRP A 19 7.94 -2.75 -33.17
CA TRP A 19 8.09 -2.59 -31.72
C TRP A 19 7.44 -1.31 -31.22
N TRP A 20 7.99 -0.15 -31.61
CA TRP A 20 7.60 1.13 -31.00
C TRP A 20 6.14 1.51 -31.27
N LEU A 21 5.66 1.31 -32.51
CA LEU A 21 4.28 1.64 -32.86
C LEU A 21 3.29 0.77 -32.09
N PRO A 22 3.39 -0.59 -32.06
CA PRO A 22 2.52 -1.41 -31.21
C PRO A 22 2.63 -1.11 -29.71
N VAL A 23 3.84 -0.96 -29.17
CA VAL A 23 4.04 -0.69 -27.73
C VAL A 23 3.47 0.67 -27.35
N GLY A 24 3.78 1.72 -28.11
CA GLY A 24 3.28 3.07 -27.89
C GLY A 24 1.77 3.15 -28.06
N ALA A 25 1.22 2.56 -29.13
CA ALA A 25 -0.23 2.51 -29.35
C ALA A 25 -0.95 1.74 -28.25
N SER A 26 -0.40 0.60 -27.79
CA SER A 26 -0.99 -0.18 -26.69
C SER A 26 -0.92 0.58 -25.38
N ALA A 27 0.21 1.23 -25.08
CA ALA A 27 0.37 2.05 -23.89
C ALA A 27 -0.64 3.20 -23.88
N LEU A 28 -0.83 3.90 -25.01
CA LEU A 28 -1.86 4.93 -25.12
C LEU A 28 -3.26 4.35 -24.96
N PHE A 29 -3.58 3.29 -25.72
CA PHE A 29 -4.90 2.66 -25.76
C PHE A 29 -5.36 2.19 -24.37
N VAL A 30 -4.50 1.48 -23.64
CA VAL A 30 -4.80 1.00 -22.28
C VAL A 30 -5.00 2.14 -21.30
N ASN A 31 -4.33 3.28 -21.52
CA ASN A 31 -4.45 4.47 -20.67
C ASN A 31 -5.52 5.46 -21.14
N VAL A 32 -6.25 5.22 -22.24
CA VAL A 32 -7.28 6.14 -22.75
C VAL A 32 -8.31 6.52 -21.67
N PRO A 33 -8.89 5.59 -20.89
CA PRO A 33 -9.85 5.98 -19.86
C PRO A 33 -9.26 6.95 -18.82
N LEU A 34 -8.02 6.71 -18.39
CA LEU A 34 -7.31 7.57 -17.43
C LEU A 34 -6.95 8.93 -18.04
N LEU A 35 -6.52 8.96 -19.30
CA LEU A 35 -6.20 10.18 -20.02
C LEU A 35 -7.45 11.04 -20.24
N VAL A 36 -8.58 10.42 -20.62
CA VAL A 36 -9.87 11.10 -20.77
C VAL A 36 -10.37 11.62 -19.43
N TRP A 37 -10.24 10.83 -18.35
CA TRP A 37 -10.60 11.29 -17.02
C TRP A 37 -9.74 12.48 -16.58
N ASN A 38 -8.41 12.41 -16.74
CA ASN A 38 -7.51 13.52 -16.40
C ASN A 38 -7.81 14.78 -17.21
N LEU A 39 -8.05 14.63 -18.52
CA LEU A 39 -8.42 15.77 -19.38
C LEU A 39 -9.70 16.47 -18.90
N ARG A 40 -10.64 15.72 -18.31
CA ARG A 40 -11.90 16.27 -17.76
C ARG A 40 -11.75 16.85 -16.35
N ASN A 41 -10.68 16.53 -15.64
CA ASN A 41 -10.46 16.90 -14.24
C ASN A 41 -9.16 17.70 -14.10
N ASP A 42 -8.83 18.53 -15.09
CA ASP A 42 -7.67 19.44 -15.09
C ASP A 42 -6.35 18.79 -14.68
N TRP A 43 -6.16 17.51 -15.03
CA TRP A 43 -4.99 16.70 -14.66
C TRP A 43 -4.77 16.54 -13.16
N ALA A 44 -5.84 16.51 -12.35
CA ALA A 44 -5.78 16.37 -10.89
C ALA A 44 -4.91 15.21 -10.37
N THR A 45 -4.67 14.14 -11.15
CA THR A 45 -3.72 13.08 -10.74
C THR A 45 -2.26 13.52 -10.69
N LEU A 46 -1.89 14.63 -11.35
CA LEU A 46 -0.54 15.22 -11.29
C LEU A 46 -0.29 15.99 -9.98
N ASP A 47 -1.36 16.46 -9.34
CA ASP A 47 -1.31 17.22 -8.09
C ASP A 47 -1.37 16.32 -6.83
N GLN A 48 -1.41 15.00 -7.01
CA GLN A 48 -1.36 14.02 -5.92
C GLN A 48 0.00 13.31 -5.83
N PRO A 49 0.55 13.14 -4.62
CA PRO A 49 -0.03 13.46 -3.32
C PRO A 49 0.28 14.90 -2.90
N ALA A 50 -0.40 15.37 -1.86
CA ALA A 50 0.05 16.53 -1.09
C ALA A 50 1.54 16.40 -0.74
N ASP A 51 2.27 17.53 -0.80
CA ASP A 51 3.70 17.55 -0.50
C ASP A 51 3.95 17.07 0.93
N ASN A 52 4.57 15.89 1.06
CA ASN A 52 4.92 15.32 2.36
C ASN A 52 6.32 15.77 2.83
N GLY A 53 6.94 16.74 2.16
CA GLY A 53 8.27 17.26 2.49
C GLY A 53 9.42 16.27 2.27
N SER A 54 9.15 15.08 1.72
CA SER A 54 10.17 14.06 1.53
C SER A 54 11.13 14.42 0.39
N THR A 55 12.43 14.28 0.63
CA THR A 55 13.44 14.40 -0.43
C THR A 55 13.55 13.10 -1.21
N TYR A 56 14.03 13.18 -2.46
CA TYR A 56 14.34 11.98 -3.27
C TYR A 56 15.23 10.98 -2.51
N MET A 57 16.29 11.49 -1.85
CA MET A 57 17.19 10.65 -1.07
C MET A 57 16.51 10.04 0.15
N GLY A 58 15.66 10.80 0.84
CA GLY A 58 14.84 10.26 1.93
C GLY A 58 13.98 9.09 1.46
N ARG A 59 13.30 9.22 0.32
CA ARG A 59 12.49 8.13 -0.26
C ARG A 59 13.34 6.91 -0.64
N LEU A 60 14.52 7.12 -1.22
CA LEU A 60 15.43 6.04 -1.54
C LEU A 60 15.88 5.29 -0.27
N VAL A 61 16.24 6.01 0.79
CA VAL A 61 16.62 5.42 2.08
C VAL A 61 15.47 4.64 2.70
N VAL A 62 14.22 5.11 2.61
CA VAL A 62 13.05 4.38 3.10
C VAL A 62 12.91 3.01 2.41
N GLN A 63 13.18 2.91 1.11
CA GLN A 63 13.11 1.61 0.42
C GLN A 63 14.02 0.56 1.09
N PHE A 64 15.26 0.93 1.40
CA PHE A 64 16.25 -0.01 1.97
C PHE A 64 16.13 -0.18 3.49
N SER A 65 15.74 0.87 4.22
CA SER A 65 15.65 0.84 5.69
C SER A 65 14.30 0.39 6.23
N GLN A 66 13.24 0.49 5.42
CA GLN A 66 11.87 0.23 5.84
C GLN A 66 11.19 -0.83 4.96
N VAL A 67 11.16 -0.63 3.64
CA VAL A 67 10.36 -1.50 2.75
C VAL A 67 10.98 -2.89 2.62
N ILE A 68 12.27 -3.01 2.23
CA ILE A 68 12.93 -4.31 2.08
C ILE A 68 12.86 -5.15 3.38
N PRO A 69 13.22 -4.61 4.56
CA PRO A 69 13.11 -5.37 5.79
C PRO A 69 11.70 -5.88 6.08
N ARG A 70 10.67 -5.06 5.83
CA ARG A 70 9.26 -5.47 6.04
C ARG A 70 8.84 -6.56 5.07
N VAL A 71 9.18 -6.43 3.78
CA VAL A 71 8.90 -7.46 2.78
C VAL A 71 9.57 -8.79 3.16
N MET A 72 10.74 -8.73 3.79
CA MET A 72 11.45 -9.92 4.25
C MET A 72 10.94 -10.48 5.59
N GLY A 73 10.00 -9.81 6.26
CA GLY A 73 9.54 -10.17 7.61
C GLY A 73 10.56 -9.89 8.71
N LEU A 74 11.57 -9.05 8.44
CA LEU A 74 12.62 -8.67 9.39
C LEU A 74 12.25 -7.46 10.24
N ARG A 75 11.22 -6.70 9.84
CA ARG A 75 10.77 -5.47 10.49
C ARG A 75 9.25 -5.47 10.54
N ASP A 76 8.69 -5.02 11.66
CA ASP A 76 7.24 -5.00 11.86
C ASP A 76 6.62 -3.65 11.46
N LEU A 77 5.29 -3.53 11.52
CA LEU A 77 4.54 -2.33 11.16
C LEU A 77 4.96 -1.12 12.00
N ASP A 78 5.14 -1.32 13.30
CA ASP A 78 5.62 -0.32 14.27
C ASP A 78 7.10 0.09 14.06
N GLY A 79 7.82 -0.61 13.18
CA GLY A 79 9.22 -0.38 12.87
C GLY A 79 10.21 -1.08 13.82
N SER A 80 9.73 -1.93 14.73
CA SER A 80 10.58 -2.82 15.52
C SER A 80 11.23 -3.90 14.63
N TRP A 81 12.35 -4.46 15.09
CA TRP A 81 13.03 -5.57 14.40
C TRP A 81 12.53 -6.89 14.97
N THR A 82 12.20 -7.86 14.11
CA THR A 82 11.66 -9.16 14.53
C THR A 82 12.72 -10.07 15.14
N LEU A 83 13.98 -9.85 14.80
CA LEU A 83 15.14 -10.56 15.32
C LEU A 83 16.16 -9.57 15.91
N SER A 84 17.19 -10.10 16.60
CA SER A 84 18.29 -9.26 17.07
C SER A 84 18.97 -8.53 15.91
N ARG A 85 19.39 -7.29 16.14
CA ARG A 85 20.01 -6.44 15.10
C ARG A 85 21.20 -7.10 14.41
N LEU A 86 21.96 -7.91 15.16
CA LEU A 86 23.08 -8.68 14.61
C LEU A 86 22.61 -9.73 13.60
N VAL A 87 21.60 -10.52 13.96
CA VAL A 87 21.04 -11.55 13.07
C VAL A 87 20.41 -10.92 11.83
N VAL A 88 19.63 -9.86 12.01
CA VAL A 88 19.08 -9.07 10.89
C VAL A 88 20.19 -8.59 9.96
N GLY A 89 21.25 -7.99 10.51
CA GLY A 89 22.39 -7.50 9.73
C GLY A 89 23.04 -8.61 8.92
N MET A 90 23.27 -9.78 9.52
CA MET A 90 23.82 -10.94 8.82
C MET A 90 22.92 -11.43 7.69
N VAL A 91 21.60 -11.52 7.93
CA VAL A 91 20.62 -11.93 6.91
C VAL A 91 20.59 -10.94 5.74
N LEU A 92 20.54 -9.64 6.02
CA LEU A 92 20.53 -8.61 4.98
C LEU A 92 21.83 -8.60 4.16
N VAL A 93 22.99 -8.77 4.80
CA VAL A 93 24.28 -8.86 4.11
C VAL A 93 24.34 -10.11 3.24
N ALA A 94 23.97 -11.28 3.76
CA ALA A 94 23.95 -12.52 2.99
C ALA A 94 23.00 -12.43 1.79
N PHE A 95 21.81 -11.86 2.00
CA PHE A 95 20.83 -11.60 0.95
C PHE A 95 21.38 -10.65 -0.12
N ALA A 96 21.97 -9.53 0.29
CA ALA A 96 22.58 -8.57 -0.64
C ALA A 96 23.70 -9.20 -1.47
N VAL A 97 24.59 -10.00 -0.85
CA VAL A 97 25.66 -10.73 -1.56
C VAL A 97 25.07 -11.67 -2.61
N LEU A 98 24.09 -12.50 -2.25
CA LEU A 98 23.46 -13.43 -3.19
C LEU A 98 22.74 -12.71 -4.33
N VAL A 99 21.99 -11.63 -4.03
CA VAL A 99 21.38 -10.79 -5.06
C VAL A 99 22.44 -10.21 -5.99
N THR A 100 23.55 -9.68 -5.46
CA THR A 100 24.65 -9.13 -6.28
C THR A 100 25.27 -10.20 -7.19
N VAL A 101 25.54 -11.41 -6.67
CA VAL A 101 26.06 -12.53 -7.48
C VAL A 101 25.09 -12.87 -8.60
N GLY A 102 23.79 -13.00 -8.29
CA GLY A 102 22.79 -13.29 -9.31
C GLY A 102 22.59 -12.17 -10.33
N LEU A 103 22.73 -10.91 -9.93
CA LEU A 103 22.73 -9.78 -10.85
C LEU A 103 23.90 -9.84 -11.83
N ILE A 104 25.10 -10.17 -11.34
CA ILE A 104 26.28 -10.31 -12.19
C ILE A 104 26.06 -11.42 -13.22
N ASP A 105 25.49 -12.56 -12.80
CA ASP A 105 25.16 -13.68 -13.69
C ASP A 105 24.11 -13.30 -14.74
N LEU A 106 23.00 -12.68 -14.30
CA LEU A 106 21.94 -12.16 -15.18
C LEU A 106 22.45 -11.17 -16.23
N LEU A 107 23.37 -10.29 -15.84
CA LEU A 107 23.96 -9.29 -16.74
C LEU A 107 24.90 -9.92 -17.78
N ARG A 108 25.64 -10.97 -17.39
CA ARG A 108 26.54 -11.71 -18.28
C ARG A 108 25.80 -12.64 -19.24
N GLY A 109 24.59 -13.07 -18.88
CA GLY A 109 23.77 -13.96 -19.68
C GLY A 109 23.04 -13.31 -20.87
N GLU A 110 21.92 -13.93 -21.23
CA GLU A 110 21.07 -13.55 -22.36
C GLU A 110 20.34 -12.20 -22.14
N PRO A 111 19.84 -11.56 -23.22
CA PRO A 111 19.07 -10.32 -23.12
C PRO A 111 17.91 -10.37 -22.12
N ALA A 112 17.22 -11.51 -22.00
CA ALA A 112 16.16 -11.70 -21.02
C ALA A 112 16.65 -11.55 -19.56
N GLY A 113 17.86 -12.04 -19.26
CA GLY A 113 18.47 -11.85 -17.93
C GLY A 113 18.76 -10.38 -17.63
N ARG A 114 19.22 -9.63 -18.65
CA ARG A 114 19.47 -8.18 -18.52
C ARG A 114 18.18 -7.39 -18.26
N VAL A 115 17.02 -7.82 -18.80
CA VAL A 115 15.71 -7.21 -18.50
C VAL A 115 15.43 -7.31 -17.00
N VAL A 116 15.59 -8.50 -16.42
CA VAL A 116 15.37 -8.73 -14.99
C VAL A 116 16.36 -7.93 -14.15
N ALA A 117 17.65 -7.97 -14.48
CA ALA A 117 18.67 -7.20 -13.77
C ALA A 117 18.40 -5.69 -13.81
N SER A 118 17.94 -5.17 -14.94
CA SER A 118 17.56 -3.75 -15.08
C SER A 118 16.39 -3.41 -14.17
N ALA A 119 15.40 -4.29 -14.05
CA ALA A 119 14.28 -4.10 -13.12
C ALA A 119 14.75 -4.07 -11.66
N VAL A 120 15.65 -4.98 -11.28
CA VAL A 120 16.23 -4.97 -9.93
C VAL A 120 16.98 -3.67 -9.65
N VAL A 121 17.75 -3.13 -10.59
CA VAL A 121 18.58 -1.94 -10.32
C VAL A 121 17.77 -0.64 -10.41
N LEU A 122 16.85 -0.55 -11.37
CA LEU A 122 16.21 0.72 -11.72
C LEU A 122 14.84 0.92 -11.04
N CYS A 123 14.21 -0.12 -10.51
CA CYS A 123 12.95 0.05 -9.78
C CYS A 123 13.09 1.03 -8.61
N TRP A 124 14.16 0.95 -7.81
CA TRP A 124 14.34 1.83 -6.64
C TRP A 124 14.46 3.32 -6.98
N PRO A 125 15.38 3.75 -7.86
CA PRO A 125 15.47 5.16 -8.22
C PRO A 125 14.20 5.66 -8.90
N ILE A 126 13.56 4.83 -9.74
CA ILE A 126 12.31 5.21 -10.40
C ILE A 126 11.18 5.37 -9.39
N LEU A 127 11.03 4.45 -8.44
CA LEU A 127 10.02 4.58 -7.38
C LEU A 127 10.29 5.82 -6.52
N ALA A 128 11.56 6.14 -6.23
CA ALA A 128 11.93 7.33 -5.47
C ALA A 128 11.65 8.66 -6.21
N ILE A 129 11.41 8.66 -7.53
CA ILE A 129 10.94 9.86 -8.25
C ILE A 129 9.53 10.23 -7.80
N PHE A 130 8.65 9.24 -7.63
CA PHE A 130 7.25 9.46 -7.32
C PHE A 130 7.04 9.73 -5.83
N ARG A 131 6.47 10.90 -5.48
CA ARG A 131 6.20 11.27 -4.08
C ARG A 131 5.23 10.30 -3.38
N ASN A 132 4.31 9.69 -4.15
CA ASN A 132 3.30 8.72 -3.69
C ASN A 132 3.87 7.39 -3.17
N THR A 133 5.09 7.00 -3.55
CA THR A 133 5.62 5.66 -3.21
C THR A 133 6.14 5.58 -1.77
N ASN A 134 6.15 6.70 -1.05
CA ASN A 134 6.66 6.81 0.31
C ASN A 134 5.56 7.04 1.35
N PHE A 135 4.28 7.03 0.92
CA PHE A 135 3.16 7.42 1.78
C PHE A 135 2.97 6.47 2.96
N PHE A 136 3.41 5.21 2.85
CA PHE A 136 3.54 4.33 4.00
C PHE A 136 4.83 3.54 3.87
N ALA A 137 5.64 3.56 4.93
CA ALA A 137 6.80 2.70 5.12
C ALA A 137 6.33 1.24 5.26
N ASP A 138 5.70 0.69 4.22
CA ASP A 138 4.91 -0.52 4.22
C ASP A 138 5.50 -1.54 3.25
N GLY A 139 5.59 -2.79 3.68
CA GLY A 139 6.14 -3.88 2.89
C GLY A 139 5.36 -4.15 1.59
N ARG A 140 4.07 -3.82 1.52
CA ARG A 140 3.24 -4.04 0.32
C ARG A 140 3.77 -3.32 -0.92
N TYR A 141 4.45 -2.18 -0.75
CA TYR A 141 5.09 -1.47 -1.87
C TYR A 141 6.27 -2.22 -2.47
N GLY A 142 6.80 -3.22 -1.76
CA GLY A 142 7.82 -4.12 -2.26
C GLY A 142 7.36 -4.98 -3.44
N ILE A 143 6.05 -5.17 -3.64
CA ILE A 143 5.49 -5.99 -4.74
C ILE A 143 6.02 -5.59 -6.12
N VAL A 144 6.41 -4.32 -6.29
CA VAL A 144 6.88 -3.78 -7.58
C VAL A 144 8.29 -4.25 -7.95
N PHE A 145 9.18 -4.43 -6.97
CA PHE A 145 10.59 -4.78 -7.24
C PHE A 145 10.98 -6.16 -6.72
N PHE A 146 10.34 -6.61 -5.63
CA PHE A 146 10.78 -7.78 -4.87
C PHE A 146 10.76 -9.08 -5.69
N PRO A 147 9.81 -9.33 -6.60
CA PRO A 147 9.88 -10.51 -7.47
C PRO A 147 11.19 -10.58 -8.27
N PHE A 148 11.68 -9.46 -8.80
CA PHE A 148 12.95 -9.42 -9.54
C PHE A 148 14.15 -9.64 -8.63
N VAL A 149 14.11 -9.07 -7.42
CA VAL A 149 15.14 -9.29 -6.39
C VAL A 149 15.20 -10.76 -6.00
N LEU A 150 14.05 -11.42 -5.82
CA LEU A 150 13.97 -12.86 -5.53
C LEU A 150 14.55 -13.70 -6.67
N VAL A 151 14.26 -13.36 -7.93
CA VAL A 151 14.86 -14.06 -9.08
C VAL A 151 16.39 -13.92 -9.05
N ALA A 152 16.92 -12.72 -8.84
CA ALA A 152 18.36 -12.50 -8.70
C ALA A 152 18.93 -13.28 -7.50
N PHE A 153 18.26 -13.27 -6.35
CA PHE A 153 18.65 -14.04 -5.17
C PHE A 153 18.75 -15.54 -5.46
N VAL A 154 17.73 -16.13 -6.10
CA VAL A 154 17.70 -17.56 -6.44
C VAL A 154 18.82 -17.93 -7.41
N ILE A 155 19.08 -17.08 -8.41
CA ILE A 155 20.20 -17.27 -9.35
C ILE A 155 21.53 -17.19 -8.60
N GLY A 156 21.70 -16.21 -7.71
CA GLY A 156 22.90 -16.10 -6.87
C GLY A 156 23.11 -17.34 -6.00
N LEU A 157 22.03 -17.85 -5.39
CA LEU A 157 22.07 -19.07 -4.60
C LEU A 157 22.50 -20.27 -5.45
N ARG A 158 21.99 -20.41 -6.68
CA ARG A 158 22.41 -21.45 -7.63
C ARG A 158 23.90 -21.35 -7.96
N VAL A 159 24.42 -20.14 -8.18
CA VAL A 159 25.83 -19.90 -8.50
C VAL A 159 26.76 -20.21 -7.32
N VAL A 160 26.33 -19.95 -6.09
CA VAL A 160 27.13 -20.21 -4.89
C VAL A 160 27.04 -21.67 -4.45
N ALA A 161 25.88 -22.32 -4.60
CA ALA A 161 25.64 -23.69 -4.16
C ALA A 161 26.16 -24.77 -5.16
N VAL A 162 27.19 -24.45 -5.94
CA VAL A 162 27.77 -25.38 -6.93
C VAL A 162 28.26 -26.66 -6.23
N GLY A 163 27.79 -27.81 -6.70
CA GLY A 163 28.12 -29.13 -6.14
C GLY A 163 27.14 -29.63 -5.06
N ILE A 164 26.17 -28.82 -4.64
CA ILE A 164 25.08 -29.22 -3.74
C ILE A 164 23.78 -29.31 -4.56
N ARG A 165 22.81 -30.12 -4.13
CA ARG A 165 21.43 -30.08 -4.67
C ARG A 165 20.79 -28.73 -4.33
N TRP A 166 21.13 -27.69 -5.08
CA TRP A 166 20.75 -26.29 -4.82
C TRP A 166 19.23 -26.10 -4.73
N ILE A 167 18.44 -26.91 -5.45
CA ILE A 167 16.98 -26.93 -5.33
C ILE A 167 16.56 -27.31 -3.91
N THR A 168 17.18 -28.34 -3.33
CA THR A 168 16.92 -28.76 -1.95
C THR A 168 17.34 -27.67 -0.96
N VAL A 169 18.51 -27.06 -1.15
CA VAL A 169 18.97 -25.95 -0.29
C VAL A 169 18.02 -24.76 -0.37
N GLY A 170 17.62 -24.36 -1.58
CA GLY A 170 16.68 -23.26 -1.80
C GLY A 170 15.31 -23.54 -1.17
N ALA A 171 14.79 -24.76 -1.33
CA ALA A 171 13.52 -25.17 -0.70
C ALA A 171 13.62 -25.13 0.82
N VAL A 172 14.72 -25.64 1.41
CA VAL A 172 14.93 -25.59 2.87
C VAL A 172 15.03 -24.15 3.35
N VAL A 173 15.82 -23.29 2.68
CA VAL A 173 15.95 -21.86 3.03
C VAL A 173 14.60 -21.17 2.95
N PHE A 174 13.81 -21.43 1.91
CA PHE A 174 12.47 -20.86 1.77
C PHE A 174 11.52 -21.32 2.88
N VAL A 175 11.48 -22.63 3.17
CA VAL A 175 10.63 -23.16 4.25
C VAL A 175 11.03 -22.56 5.60
N VAL A 176 12.33 -22.51 5.91
CA VAL A 176 12.83 -21.90 7.15
C VAL A 176 12.47 -20.42 7.20
N TRP A 177 12.62 -19.68 6.11
CA TRP A 177 12.22 -18.27 6.03
C TRP A 177 10.71 -18.11 6.29
N CYS A 178 9.85 -18.89 5.64
CA CYS A 178 8.42 -18.86 5.86
C CYS A 178 8.07 -19.15 7.33
N LEU A 179 8.64 -20.20 7.92
CA LEU A 179 8.33 -20.62 9.29
C LEU A 179 8.87 -19.65 10.36
N VAL A 180 10.01 -19.02 10.13
CA VAL A 180 10.66 -18.14 11.12
C VAL A 180 10.17 -16.70 11.02
N LEU A 181 9.86 -16.21 9.82
CA LEU A 181 9.52 -14.79 9.62
C LEU A 181 8.08 -14.58 9.18
N ILE A 182 7.59 -15.33 8.18
CA ILE A 182 6.28 -15.06 7.58
C ILE A 182 5.14 -15.56 8.48
N VAL A 183 5.20 -16.82 8.94
CA VAL A 183 4.14 -17.43 9.75
C VAL A 183 3.94 -16.67 11.07
N PRO A 184 4.99 -16.36 11.86
CA PRO A 184 4.81 -15.58 13.09
C PRO A 184 4.28 -14.16 12.82
N TRP A 185 4.74 -13.53 11.73
CA TRP A 185 4.24 -12.21 11.35
C TRP A 185 2.76 -12.25 11.00
N VAL A 186 2.31 -13.23 10.19
CA VAL A 186 0.89 -13.41 9.86
C VAL A 186 0.08 -13.71 11.11
N ASP A 187 0.56 -14.57 12.00
CA ASP A 187 -0.15 -14.90 13.23
C ASP A 187 -0.32 -13.68 14.15
N ALA A 188 0.70 -12.83 14.24
CA ALA A 188 0.67 -11.58 14.99
C ALA A 188 -0.18 -10.48 14.32
N ASN A 189 -0.32 -10.49 12.99
CA ASN A 189 -0.96 -9.42 12.20
C ASN A 189 -2.28 -9.82 11.52
N GLN A 190 -2.79 -11.03 11.71
CA GLN A 190 -4.06 -11.50 11.12
C GLN A 190 -5.31 -10.77 11.65
N GLY A 191 -5.12 -9.80 12.56
CA GLY A 191 -6.20 -9.11 13.27
C GLY A 191 -6.88 -10.00 14.31
N PRO A 192 -7.62 -9.41 15.26
CA PRO A 192 -8.28 -10.17 16.32
C PRO A 192 -9.47 -11.00 15.80
N ARG A 193 -9.97 -10.72 14.59
CA ARG A 193 -11.21 -11.30 14.08
C ARG A 193 -11.02 -12.43 13.10
N ARG A 194 -11.64 -13.55 13.44
CA ARG A 194 -11.97 -14.66 12.53
C ARG A 194 -13.46 -14.56 12.20
N GLY A 195 -13.83 -14.33 10.95
CA GLY A 195 -15.24 -14.20 10.55
C GLY A 195 -15.43 -13.18 9.43
N ASP A 196 -16.66 -12.63 9.32
CA ASP A 196 -16.96 -11.56 8.37
C ASP A 196 -16.24 -10.26 8.79
N PRO A 197 -15.28 -9.75 8.00
CA PRO A 197 -14.56 -8.51 8.33
C PRO A 197 -15.47 -7.27 8.30
N ASN A 198 -16.68 -7.37 7.75
CA ASN A 198 -17.61 -6.25 7.59
C ASN A 198 -18.69 -6.18 8.67
N VAL A 199 -18.66 -7.05 9.70
CA VAL A 199 -19.74 -7.14 10.69
C VAL A 199 -19.98 -5.81 11.41
N ASP A 200 -18.91 -5.19 11.93
CA ASP A 200 -19.02 -3.91 12.64
C ASP A 200 -19.44 -2.78 11.71
N ALA A 201 -18.84 -2.70 10.52
CA ALA A 201 -19.20 -1.65 9.56
C ALA A 201 -20.68 -1.78 9.16
N SER A 202 -21.18 -3.01 9.04
CA SER A 202 -22.60 -3.28 8.80
C SER A 202 -23.47 -2.89 10.00
N GLU A 203 -22.99 -3.04 11.24
CA GLU A 203 -23.69 -2.58 12.44
C GLU A 203 -23.67 -1.06 12.57
N VAL A 204 -22.58 -0.39 12.19
CA VAL A 204 -22.51 1.08 12.08
C VAL A 204 -23.52 1.58 11.03
N VAL A 205 -23.62 0.92 9.87
CA VAL A 205 -24.63 1.23 8.84
C VAL A 205 -26.04 1.09 9.43
N LYS A 206 -26.35 -0.02 10.10
CA LYS A 206 -27.65 -0.24 10.74
C LYS A 206 -27.96 0.81 11.81
N LEU A 207 -26.97 1.18 12.62
CA LEU A 207 -27.11 2.22 13.64
C LEU A 207 -27.46 3.57 12.99
N ALA A 208 -26.67 3.98 11.99
CA ALA A 208 -26.88 5.23 11.27
C ALA A 208 -28.25 5.27 10.57
N GLU A 209 -28.63 4.19 9.87
CA GLU A 209 -29.95 4.06 9.23
C GLU A 209 -31.09 4.11 10.28
N SER A 210 -30.94 3.43 11.42
CA SER A 210 -31.96 3.41 12.47
C SER A 210 -32.18 4.76 13.15
N ARG A 211 -31.14 5.62 13.15
CA ARG A 211 -31.17 6.99 13.69
C ARG A 211 -31.41 8.04 12.58
N GLY A 212 -31.68 7.59 11.34
CA GLY A 212 -32.02 8.44 10.20
C GLY A 212 -30.87 9.29 9.68
N PHE A 213 -29.62 8.92 9.92
CA PHE A 213 -28.45 9.61 9.36
C PHE A 213 -28.16 9.12 7.93
N ASP A 214 -27.90 10.06 7.03
CA ASP A 214 -27.55 9.85 5.62
C ASP A 214 -26.12 10.32 5.28
N SER A 215 -25.40 10.85 6.27
CA SER A 215 -24.00 11.25 6.21
C SER A 215 -23.25 10.74 7.45
N ILE A 216 -21.95 10.48 7.31
CA ILE A 216 -21.06 10.12 8.41
C ILE A 216 -19.64 10.64 8.11
N ALA A 217 -18.96 11.14 9.15
CA ALA A 217 -17.59 11.59 9.07
C ALA A 217 -16.64 10.71 9.91
N GLY A 218 -15.34 10.86 9.74
CA GLY A 218 -14.34 10.26 10.62
C GLY A 218 -13.23 9.55 9.88
N SER A 219 -12.64 8.53 10.51
CA SER A 219 -11.41 7.92 9.99
C SER A 219 -11.65 7.22 8.65
N PHE A 220 -10.66 7.34 7.77
CA PHE A 220 -10.65 6.74 6.43
C PHE A 220 -11.06 5.26 6.40
N TRP A 221 -10.61 4.48 7.40
CA TRP A 221 -10.83 3.04 7.46
C TRP A 221 -12.26 2.64 7.81
N TRP A 222 -13.06 3.54 8.37
CA TRP A 222 -14.44 3.27 8.76
C TRP A 222 -15.46 3.86 7.79
N VAL A 223 -15.27 5.12 7.37
CA VAL A 223 -16.25 5.81 6.52
C VAL A 223 -16.38 5.16 5.14
N LEU A 224 -15.29 4.59 4.60
CA LEU A 224 -15.31 3.93 3.29
C LEU A 224 -16.12 2.62 3.29
N PRO A 225 -15.89 1.65 4.21
CA PRO A 225 -16.77 0.50 4.34
C PRO A 225 -18.22 0.87 4.58
N VAL A 226 -18.51 1.90 5.40
CA VAL A 226 -19.89 2.33 5.67
C VAL A 226 -20.58 2.86 4.41
N GLU A 227 -19.94 3.74 3.64
CA GLU A 227 -20.51 4.22 2.37
C GLU A 227 -20.68 3.09 1.34
N TYR A 228 -19.71 2.16 1.27
CA TYR A 228 -19.79 1.02 0.36
C TYR A 228 -20.92 0.04 0.73
N LEU A 229 -21.00 -0.37 2.00
CA LEU A 229 -21.97 -1.37 2.48
C LEU A 229 -23.40 -0.81 2.54
N SER A 230 -23.55 0.50 2.74
CA SER A 230 -24.85 1.18 2.63
C SER A 230 -25.31 1.41 1.19
N ASP A 231 -24.52 0.99 0.18
CA ASP A 231 -24.77 1.30 -1.23
C ASP A 231 -24.99 2.81 -1.45
N ARG A 232 -24.15 3.63 -0.80
CA ARG A 232 -24.19 5.10 -0.81
C ARG A 232 -25.47 5.75 -0.27
N ARG A 233 -26.30 5.00 0.47
CA ARG A 233 -27.39 5.59 1.27
C ARG A 233 -26.86 6.45 2.42
N ILE A 234 -25.66 6.11 2.92
CA ILE A 234 -24.90 6.94 3.87
C ILE A 234 -23.64 7.44 3.15
N ARG A 235 -23.44 8.76 3.12
CA ARG A 235 -22.25 9.40 2.52
C ARG A 235 -21.12 9.48 3.53
N GLY A 236 -19.94 9.02 3.14
CA GLY A 236 -18.75 9.05 3.98
C GLY A 236 -17.86 10.26 3.68
N GLY A 237 -17.46 10.98 4.73
CA GLY A 237 -16.45 12.03 4.68
C GLY A 237 -15.25 11.67 5.55
N VAL A 238 -14.05 11.80 5.02
CA VAL A 238 -12.83 11.53 5.79
C VAL A 238 -12.49 12.77 6.60
N GLU A 239 -12.39 12.60 7.91
CA GLU A 239 -11.92 13.62 8.85
C GLU A 239 -10.80 13.00 9.70
N GLY A 240 -9.74 13.77 9.95
CA GLY A 240 -8.55 13.28 10.65
C GLY A 240 -7.59 12.46 9.80
N GLU A 241 -6.58 11.89 10.45
CA GLU A 241 -5.46 11.21 9.81
C GLU A 241 -5.72 9.69 9.65
N PRO A 242 -5.27 9.06 8.55
CA PRO A 242 -4.68 9.68 7.37
C PRO A 242 -5.74 10.36 6.49
N LEU A 243 -5.52 11.64 6.17
CA LEU A 243 -6.38 12.40 5.26
C LEU A 243 -6.23 11.88 3.83
N THR A 244 -7.12 10.97 3.42
CA THR A 244 -7.12 10.36 2.09
C THR A 244 -8.48 10.57 1.43
N VAL A 245 -8.72 11.79 0.94
CA VAL A 245 -9.96 12.12 0.20
C VAL A 245 -10.01 11.30 -1.08
N ARG A 246 -10.89 10.30 -1.12
CA ARG A 246 -11.08 9.41 -2.29
C ARG A 246 -12.32 9.75 -3.12
N LEU A 247 -13.31 10.41 -2.53
CA LEU A 247 -14.60 10.73 -3.16
C LEU A 247 -14.93 12.20 -2.88
N PRO A 248 -14.41 13.15 -3.69
CA PRO A 248 -14.57 14.59 -3.42
C PRO A 248 -16.03 15.04 -3.37
N ASP A 249 -16.91 14.41 -4.16
CA ASP A 249 -18.35 14.71 -4.14
C ASP A 249 -18.99 14.26 -2.81
N SER A 250 -18.69 13.03 -2.34
CA SER A 250 -19.18 12.56 -1.04
C SER A 250 -18.60 13.40 0.10
N GLN A 251 -17.31 13.77 0.02
CA GLN A 251 -16.66 14.66 0.98
C GLN A 251 -17.38 16.01 1.05
N ALA A 252 -17.65 16.65 -0.09
CA ALA A 252 -18.33 17.95 -0.14
C ALA A 252 -19.76 17.86 0.45
N MET A 253 -20.48 16.75 0.21
CA MET A 253 -21.80 16.52 0.80
C MET A 253 -21.72 16.43 2.34
N VAL A 254 -20.75 15.68 2.86
CA VAL A 254 -20.53 15.56 4.32
C VAL A 254 -20.04 16.88 4.93
N GLU A 255 -19.22 17.65 4.22
CA GLU A 255 -18.82 19.00 4.62
C GLU A 255 -19.99 19.97 4.69
N SER A 256 -21.00 19.80 3.83
CA SER A 256 -22.23 20.60 3.87
C SER A 256 -23.30 20.12 4.85
N THR A 257 -23.11 18.95 5.49
CA THR A 257 -24.07 18.41 6.46
C THR A 257 -24.06 19.25 7.75
N PRO A 258 -25.23 19.63 8.30
CA PRO A 258 -25.33 20.35 9.57
C PRO A 258 -24.60 19.63 10.70
N ASP A 259 -23.99 20.38 11.61
CA ASP A 259 -23.16 19.83 12.70
C ASP A 259 -23.96 18.89 13.62
N ASP A 260 -25.24 19.19 13.85
CA ASP A 260 -26.18 18.39 14.64
C ASP A 260 -26.76 17.17 13.92
N GLU A 261 -26.43 17.00 12.64
CA GLU A 261 -26.83 15.85 11.82
C GLU A 261 -25.64 14.98 11.40
N LEU A 262 -24.42 15.32 11.83
CA LEU A 262 -23.20 14.64 11.41
C LEU A 262 -22.64 13.70 12.49
N PRO A 263 -22.86 12.38 12.38
CA PRO A 263 -22.17 11.40 13.21
C PRO A 263 -20.72 11.22 12.80
N TYR A 264 -19.89 10.81 13.75
CA TYR A 264 -18.49 10.46 13.51
C TYR A 264 -18.22 8.99 13.82
N VAL A 265 -17.33 8.35 13.05
CA VAL A 265 -16.87 6.97 13.32
C VAL A 265 -15.35 6.87 13.31
N PHE A 266 -14.81 6.27 14.37
CA PHE A 266 -13.37 6.06 14.58
C PHE A 266 -13.08 4.62 15.03
N SER A 267 -11.83 4.22 14.95
CA SER A 267 -11.37 2.99 15.58
C SER A 267 -11.33 3.15 17.10
N ALA A 268 -11.78 2.13 17.83
CA ALA A 268 -11.67 2.10 19.28
C ALA A 268 -10.21 2.24 19.72
N GLY A 269 -9.93 3.21 20.61
CA GLY A 269 -8.58 3.52 21.08
C GLY A 269 -7.74 4.42 20.16
N ASP A 270 -8.24 4.82 18.99
CA ASP A 270 -7.64 5.81 18.08
C ASP A 270 -8.69 6.86 17.66
N GLU A 271 -9.46 7.31 18.65
CA GLU A 271 -10.56 8.25 18.48
C GLU A 271 -10.01 9.68 18.32
N GLN A 272 -10.08 10.23 17.11
CA GLN A 272 -9.55 11.55 16.78
C GLN A 272 -10.55 12.66 17.07
N THR A 273 -10.96 12.79 18.33
CA THR A 273 -12.08 13.67 18.72
C THR A 273 -11.81 15.16 18.49
N ASN A 274 -10.57 15.55 18.21
CA ASN A 274 -10.19 16.93 17.87
C ASN A 274 -10.68 17.41 16.50
N VAL A 275 -11.16 16.50 15.64
CA VAL A 275 -11.68 16.83 14.29
C VAL A 275 -13.21 16.97 14.28
N MET A 276 -13.87 16.72 15.41
CA MET A 276 -15.32 16.82 15.52
C MET A 276 -15.77 18.28 15.53
N ARG A 277 -16.84 18.61 14.81
CA ARG A 277 -17.34 20.00 14.66
C ARG A 277 -18.01 20.56 15.91
N MET A 278 -18.50 19.69 16.80
CA MET A 278 -19.08 20.08 18.08
C MET A 278 -18.24 19.52 19.25
N PRO A 279 -18.37 20.06 20.46
CA PRO A 279 -17.72 19.49 21.64
C PRO A 279 -18.12 18.02 21.85
N ILE A 280 -17.17 17.19 22.28
CA ILE A 280 -17.38 15.75 22.50
C ILE A 280 -18.59 15.44 23.40
N GLY A 281 -18.89 16.30 24.38
CA GLY A 281 -20.05 16.15 25.27
C GLY A 281 -21.41 16.31 24.59
N SER A 282 -21.45 16.86 23.38
CA SER A 282 -22.66 16.99 22.55
C SER A 282 -23.00 15.71 21.77
N TYR A 283 -22.20 14.66 21.91
CA TYR A 283 -22.39 13.37 21.23
C TYR A 283 -22.73 12.26 22.22
N GLU A 284 -23.59 11.33 21.80
CA GLU A 284 -23.75 10.01 22.38
C GLU A 284 -22.66 9.11 21.81
N ARG A 285 -21.81 8.55 22.68
CA ARG A 285 -20.76 7.61 22.29
C ARG A 285 -21.29 6.18 22.31
N VAL A 286 -21.26 5.50 21.18
CA VAL A 286 -21.71 4.12 20.99
C VAL A 286 -20.55 3.26 20.52
N GLU A 287 -20.24 2.18 21.25
CA GLU A 287 -19.21 1.22 20.85
C GLU A 287 -19.84 0.09 20.02
N ILE A 288 -19.25 -0.21 18.87
CA ILE A 288 -19.64 -1.29 17.96
C ILE A 288 -18.37 -2.07 17.61
N GLY A 289 -18.07 -3.11 18.40
CA GLY A 289 -16.87 -3.91 18.17
C GLY A 289 -15.58 -3.08 18.23
N ASP A 290 -14.89 -2.95 17.09
CA ASP A 290 -13.67 -2.17 16.91
C ASP A 290 -13.95 -0.71 16.49
N ALA A 291 -15.22 -0.34 16.30
CA ALA A 291 -15.66 1.02 15.99
C ALA A 291 -16.20 1.74 17.22
N VAL A 292 -16.00 3.05 17.23
CA VAL A 292 -16.69 3.97 18.13
C VAL A 292 -17.42 5.00 17.28
N VAL A 293 -18.73 5.08 17.46
CA VAL A 293 -19.61 6.01 16.76
C VAL A 293 -20.05 7.10 17.73
N TYR A 294 -19.87 8.35 17.32
CA TYR A 294 -20.34 9.53 18.04
C TYR A 294 -21.56 10.09 17.32
N LEU A 295 -22.74 9.98 17.94
CA LEU A 295 -24.01 10.45 17.40
C LEU A 295 -24.39 11.80 18.02
N PRO A 296 -24.72 12.84 17.24
CA PRO A 296 -25.25 14.09 17.78
C PRO A 296 -26.49 13.86 18.66
N GLN A 297 -26.52 14.46 19.86
CA GLN A 297 -27.63 14.27 20.82
C GLN A 297 -28.93 15.00 20.42
N THR A 298 -28.88 15.92 19.47
CA THR A 298 -29.97 16.85 19.14
C THR A 298 -31.01 16.31 18.14
N LYS A 299 -30.77 15.16 17.51
CA LYS A 299 -31.68 14.57 16.50
C LYS A 299 -32.95 13.89 17.09
N GLY A 300 -33.40 14.28 18.29
CA GLY A 300 -34.42 13.54 19.04
C GLY A 300 -35.38 14.34 19.93
N SER A 301 -35.49 15.66 19.77
CA SER A 301 -36.47 16.48 20.49
C SER A 301 -37.36 17.31 19.57
N GLY A 302 -37.95 16.66 18.57
CA GLY A 302 -38.96 17.21 17.67
C GLY A 302 -40.02 16.16 17.34
#